data_AF-A0A530ZMI9-F1
#
_entry.id   AF-A0A530ZMI9-F1
#
_cell.length_a   1.000
_cell.length_b   1.000
_cell.length_c   1.000
_cell.angle_alpha   90.00
_cell.angle_beta   90.00
_cell.angle_gamma   90.00
#
_symmetry.space_group_name_H-M   'P 1'
#
loop_
_entity.id
_entity.type
_entity.pdbx_description
1 polymer ?
#
loop_
_entity_poly.entity_id
_entity_poly.type
_entity_poly.pdbx_seq_one_letter_code
_entity_poly.pdbx_strand_id
1 'polypeptide(L)'
;YIEPEAGYAYMDGDTLVVVACTQAPYMDRDDVAKVLGLAVDKVRIVPTATGGGFGSKLDVSLQPLIGLVAMKTGRPAALAYT
;
A
#
# COMPACT_ATOMS: atom_id res chain seq x y z
N TYR A 1 10.86 14.78 -4.62
CA TYR A 1 9.57 14.72 -5.36
C TYR A 1 8.60 15.65 -4.67
N ILE A 2 7.58 16.17 -5.36
CA ILE A 2 6.68 17.20 -4.80
C ILE A 2 5.41 16.59 -4.20
N GLU A 3 4.93 15.46 -4.75
CA GLU A 3 3.77 14.73 -4.21
C GLU A 3 4.17 13.92 -2.97
N PRO A 4 3.68 14.27 -1.75
CA PRO A 4 3.88 13.43 -0.58
C PRO A 4 3.30 12.03 -0.80
N GLU A 5 3.81 11.04 -0.08
CA GLU A 5 3.29 9.69 -0.23
C GLU A 5 1.86 9.59 0.27
N ALA A 6 1.00 9.03 -0.57
CA ALA A 6 -0.42 8.89 -0.31
C ALA A 6 -0.96 7.59 -0.90
N GLY A 7 -2.01 7.09 -0.25
CA GLY A 7 -2.73 5.92 -0.73
C GLY A 7 -3.95 5.59 0.11
N TYR A 8 -4.69 4.59 -0.35
CA TYR A 8 -5.84 4.04 0.35
C TYR A 8 -5.89 2.51 0.19
N ALA A 9 -6.54 1.85 1.13
CA ALA A 9 -6.67 0.41 1.17
C ALA A 9 -8.10 -0.01 1.49
N TYR A 10 -8.49 -1.19 1.02
CA TYR A 10 -9.77 -1.81 1.28
C TYR A 10 -9.66 -3.34 1.15
N MET A 11 -10.64 -4.05 1.70
CA MET A 11 -10.76 -5.50 1.52
C MET A 11 -11.64 -5.80 0.30
N ASP A 12 -11.17 -6.67 -0.60
CA ASP A 12 -11.92 -7.26 -1.70
C ASP A 12 -12.08 -8.76 -1.42
N GLY A 13 -13.20 -9.12 -0.78
CA GLY A 13 -13.34 -10.42 -0.13
C GLY A 13 -12.23 -10.62 0.91
N ASP A 14 -11.44 -11.68 0.73
CA ASP A 14 -10.30 -12.01 1.59
C ASP A 14 -8.98 -11.34 1.15
N THR A 15 -8.98 -10.56 0.06
CA THR A 15 -7.77 -9.94 -0.49
C THR A 15 -7.64 -8.51 0.01
N LEU A 16 -6.50 -8.18 0.61
CA LEU A 16 -6.14 -6.81 0.93
C LEU A 16 -5.71 -6.10 -0.36
N VAL A 17 -6.44 -5.05 -0.75
CA VAL A 17 -6.08 -4.18 -1.88
C VAL A 17 -5.55 -2.86 -1.35
N VAL A 18 -4.36 -2.47 -1.81
CA VAL A 18 -3.72 -1.19 -1.50
C VAL A 18 -3.46 -0.43 -2.79
N VAL A 19 -3.96 0.80 -2.87
CA VAL A 19 -3.78 1.71 -4.00
C VAL A 19 -2.93 2.89 -3.55
N ALA A 20 -1.70 2.98 -4.03
CA ALA A 20 -0.72 3.95 -3.52
C ALA A 20 0.26 4.42 -4.59
N CYS A 21 0.88 5.59 -4.38
CA CYS A 21 2.00 6.03 -5.21
C CYS A 21 3.24 5.20 -4.89
N THR A 22 3.76 4.45 -5.87
CA THR A 22 4.91 3.55 -5.69
C THR A 22 5.67 3.36 -7.00
N GLN A 23 6.98 3.12 -6.89
CA GLN A 23 7.85 2.72 -8.00
C GLN A 23 8.03 1.20 -8.09
N ALA A 24 7.55 0.43 -7.10
CA ALA A 24 7.88 -0.98 -6.94
C ALA A 24 6.70 -1.84 -6.41
N PRO A 25 5.54 -1.87 -7.10
CA PRO A 25 4.33 -2.50 -6.58
C PRO A 25 4.47 -4.00 -6.24
N TYR A 26 5.36 -4.73 -6.90
CA TYR A 26 5.60 -6.14 -6.58
C TYR A 26 6.46 -6.33 -5.32
N MET A 27 7.46 -5.46 -5.11
CA MET A 27 8.26 -5.50 -3.88
C MET A 27 7.41 -5.04 -2.69
N ASP A 28 6.61 -3.98 -2.89
CA ASP A 28 5.61 -3.54 -1.91
C ASP A 28 4.66 -4.66 -1.50
N ARG A 29 4.16 -5.44 -2.47
CA ARG A 29 3.27 -6.57 -2.19
C ARG A 29 3.94 -7.59 -1.27
N ASP A 30 5.17 -7.96 -1.60
CA ASP A 30 5.91 -8.98 -0.86
C ASP A 30 6.24 -8.50 0.56
N ASP A 31 6.63 -7.23 0.71
CA ASP A 31 6.91 -6.61 2.02
C ASP A 31 5.63 -6.39 2.85
N VAL A 32 4.55 -5.91 2.25
CA VAL A 32 3.24 -5.78 2.93
C VAL A 32 2.75 -7.14 3.40
N ALA A 33 2.82 -8.17 2.56
CA ALA A 33 2.44 -9.53 2.92
C ALA A 33 3.26 -10.04 4.11
N LYS A 34 4.58 -9.84 4.07
CA LYS A 34 5.50 -10.20 5.15
C LYS A 34 5.20 -9.45 6.45
N VAL A 35 5.03 -8.13 6.39
CA VAL A 35 4.78 -7.27 7.57
C VAL A 35 3.43 -7.59 8.22
N LEU A 36 2.39 -7.85 7.43
CA LEU A 36 1.04 -8.11 7.92
C LEU A 36 0.75 -9.60 8.19
N GLY A 37 1.71 -10.49 7.91
CA GLY A 37 1.55 -11.93 8.12
C GLY A 37 0.53 -12.58 7.16
N LEU A 38 0.45 -12.08 5.93
CA LEU A 38 -0.45 -12.57 4.89
C LEU A 38 0.29 -13.43 3.87
N ALA A 39 -0.44 -14.33 3.22
CA ALA A 39 0.05 -14.95 1.99
C ALA A 39 0.12 -13.89 0.88
N VAL A 40 1.13 -13.98 0.01
CA VAL A 40 1.40 -12.97 -1.04
C VAL A 40 0.23 -12.82 -2.01
N ASP A 41 -0.50 -13.90 -2.29
CA ASP A 41 -1.70 -13.91 -3.13
C ASP A 41 -2.92 -13.26 -2.48
N LYS A 42 -2.88 -12.99 -1.17
CA LYS A 42 -3.88 -12.23 -0.42
C LYS A 42 -3.59 -10.73 -0.35
N VAL A 43 -2.55 -10.26 -1.06
CA VAL A 43 -2.20 -8.83 -1.14
C VAL A 43 -2.14 -8.40 -2.60
N ARG A 44 -2.81 -7.28 -2.90
CA ARG A 44 -2.75 -6.63 -4.21
C ARG A 44 -2.33 -5.17 -4.05
N ILE A 45 -1.21 -4.80 -4.66
CA ILE A 45 -0.78 -3.41 -4.78
C ILE A 45 -1.17 -2.87 -6.15
N VAL A 46 -1.85 -1.74 -6.19
CA VAL A 46 -2.25 -1.02 -7.40
C VAL A 46 -1.51 0.32 -7.42
N PRO A 47 -0.51 0.51 -8.29
CA PRO A 47 0.21 1.77 -8.38
C PRO A 47 -0.69 2.87 -8.95
N THR A 48 -0.65 4.07 -8.37
CA THR A 48 -1.26 5.27 -8.95
C THR A 48 -0.31 5.99 -9.89
N ALA A 49 -0.83 6.97 -10.64
CA ALA A 49 0.03 7.98 -11.25
C ALA A 49 0.87 8.64 -10.16
N THR A 50 2.19 8.46 -10.21
CA THR A 50 3.11 8.84 -9.13
C THR A 50 3.79 10.18 -9.45
N GLY A 51 3.65 11.17 -8.57
CA GLY A 51 4.20 12.53 -8.67
C GLY A 51 5.71 12.63 -8.40
N GLY A 52 6.47 11.66 -8.91
CA GLY A 52 7.90 11.50 -8.73
C GLY A 52 8.28 10.70 -7.47
N GLY A 53 9.43 10.04 -7.52
CA GLY A 53 9.99 9.29 -6.38
C GLY A 53 11.51 9.34 -6.35
N PHE A 54 12.20 9.29 -7.49
CA PHE A 54 13.67 9.39 -7.55
C PHE A 54 14.38 8.38 -6.62
N GLY A 55 13.78 7.21 -6.41
CA GLY A 55 14.28 6.14 -5.55
C GLY A 55 13.61 6.05 -4.18
N SER A 56 12.99 7.12 -3.69
CA SER A 56 12.36 7.14 -2.36
C SER A 56 11.07 6.33 -2.24
N LYS A 57 10.35 6.09 -3.35
CA LYS A 57 9.10 5.31 -3.36
C LYS A 57 9.34 3.87 -3.85
N LEU A 58 10.55 3.34 -3.62
CA LEU A 58 10.91 1.94 -3.90
C LEU A 58 10.60 1.03 -2.72
N ASP A 59 10.79 1.54 -1.50
CA ASP A 59 10.51 0.82 -0.26
C ASP A 59 9.09 1.12 0.22
N VAL A 60 8.53 0.20 1.00
CA VAL A 60 7.21 0.40 1.63
C VAL A 60 7.23 1.55 2.65
N SER A 61 6.13 2.29 2.70
CA SER A 61 5.90 3.38 3.64
C SER A 61 4.52 3.28 4.29
N LEU A 62 3.49 3.81 3.65
CA LEU A 62 2.11 3.83 4.13
C LEU A 62 1.37 2.52 3.88
N GLN A 63 1.78 1.73 2.88
CA GLN A 63 1.07 0.55 2.39
C GLN A 63 0.73 -0.44 3.51
N PRO A 64 1.66 -0.85 4.41
CA PRO A 64 1.34 -1.77 5.50
C PRO A 64 0.43 -1.11 6.56
N LEU A 65 0.60 0.19 6.80
CA LEU A 65 -0.15 0.92 7.82
C LEU A 65 -1.63 1.03 7.45
N ILE A 66 -1.93 1.49 6.22
CA ILE A 66 -3.30 1.59 5.75
C ILE A 66 -3.93 0.21 5.54
N GLY A 67 -3.12 -0.78 5.14
CA GLY A 67 -3.55 -2.17 5.03
C GLY A 67 -4.00 -2.75 6.37
N LEU A 68 -3.22 -2.53 7.43
CA LEU A 68 -3.58 -2.95 8.79
C LEU A 68 -4.90 -2.32 9.25
N VAL A 69 -5.12 -1.02 8.99
CA VAL A 69 -6.37 -0.35 9.36
C VAL A 69 -7.55 -0.95 8.59
N ALA A 70 -7.41 -1.17 7.28
CA ALA A 70 -8.47 -1.78 6.47
C ALA A 70 -8.84 -3.19 6.97
N MET A 71 -7.83 -4.03 7.26
CA MET A 71 -8.04 -5.37 7.82
C MET A 71 -8.70 -5.35 9.20
N LYS A 72 -8.26 -4.46 10.10
CA LYS A 72 -8.78 -4.43 11.49
C LYS A 72 -10.17 -3.84 11.59
N THR A 73 -10.51 -2.91 10.70
CA THR A 73 -11.80 -2.20 10.75
C THR A 73 -12.84 -2.79 9.81
N GLY A 74 -12.43 -3.57 8.80
CA GLY A 74 -13.30 -4.00 7.71
C GLY A 74 -13.81 -2.85 6.84
N ARG A 75 -13.19 -1.66 6.94
CA ARG A 75 -13.60 -0.44 6.24
C ARG A 75 -12.44 0.09 5.41
N PRO A 76 -12.72 0.77 4.27
CA PRO A 76 -11.67 1.47 3.53
C PRO A 76 -10.95 2.49 4.43
N ALA A 77 -9.63 2.60 4.25
CA ALA A 77 -8.76 3.50 4.98
C ALA A 77 -7.82 4.25 4.04
N ALA A 78 -7.48 5.50 4.36
CA ALA A 78 -6.58 6.32 3.55
C ALA A 78 -5.56 7.05 4.43
N LEU A 79 -4.38 7.31 3.88
CA LEU A 79 -3.31 8.08 4.52
C LEU A 79 -2.58 8.91 3.46
N ALA A 80 -2.24 10.13 3.83
CA ALA A 80 -1.37 11.02 3.07
C ALA A 80 -0.41 11.70 4.04
N TYR A 81 0.88 11.72 3.70
CA TYR A 81 1.88 12.48 4.43
C TYR A 81 1.79 13.98 4.11
N THR A 82 2.34 14.81 5.00
CA THR A 82 2.35 16.28 4.91
C THR A 82 3.72 16.81 4.50
#